data_AF-A0A395GPV8-F1
#
_entry.id   AF-A0A395GPV8-F1
#
_cell.length_a   1.000
_cell.length_b   1.000
_cell.length_c   1.000
_cell.angle_alpha   90.00
_cell.angle_beta   90.00
_cell.angle_gamma   90.00
#
_symmetry.space_group_name_H-M   'P 1'
#
loop_
_entity.id
_entity.type
_entity.pdbx_description
1 polymer ?
#
loop_
_entity_poly.entity_id
_entity_poly.type
_entity_poly.pdbx_seq_one_letter_code
_entity_poly.pdbx_strand_id
1 'polypeptide(L)'
;MPPLTTYLTLIALTALTSTTWIPLPFLSLITTSTLTTAYPTTTSPSTSLDAILTSITTLATDYTTLNTAINHFNGTQTQYFQILACELTVETSIQHVIAVTTTSTPLDTHQSQQVLEALKLPYPGFMRDVLGDVADKAECFAEVGRTEDVIAVLRTLKELSDELVEAVQGKVVERVAEEVGSGKVWVDGLFEETIRWMSMSMS
;
A
#
# COMPACT_ATOMS: atom_id res chain seq x y z
N MET A 1 2.38 -44.42 2.46
CA MET A 1 2.39 -42.99 2.76
C MET A 1 3.26 -42.28 1.73
N PRO A 2 2.66 -41.68 0.69
CA PRO A 2 3.28 -40.63 -0.10
C PRO A 2 2.83 -39.24 0.41
N PRO A 3 3.66 -38.18 0.29
CA PRO A 3 3.26 -36.83 0.63
C PRO A 3 2.39 -36.22 -0.48
N LEU A 4 1.32 -35.54 -0.08
CA LEU A 4 0.42 -34.78 -0.93
C LEU A 4 1.03 -33.40 -1.18
N THR A 5 1.62 -33.20 -2.36
CA THR A 5 2.06 -31.89 -2.84
C THR A 5 0.85 -31.18 -3.47
N THR A 6 0.20 -30.29 -2.73
CA THR A 6 -0.87 -29.44 -3.28
C THR A 6 -0.24 -28.25 -4.00
N TYR A 7 -0.35 -28.27 -5.33
CA TYR A 7 0.04 -27.17 -6.20
C TYR A 7 -0.93 -26.00 -6.07
N LEU A 8 -0.39 -24.80 -5.86
CA LEU A 8 -1.05 -23.50 -6.00
C LEU A 8 -1.60 -23.36 -7.43
N THR A 9 -2.93 -23.30 -7.56
CA THR A 9 -3.61 -22.89 -8.79
C THR A 9 -3.54 -21.37 -8.93
N LEU A 10 -2.71 -20.92 -9.87
CA LEU A 10 -2.63 -19.57 -10.39
C LEU A 10 -3.95 -19.22 -11.11
N ILE A 11 -4.79 -18.37 -10.53
CA ILE A 11 -5.98 -17.84 -11.21
C ILE A 11 -5.50 -16.70 -12.11
N ALA A 12 -5.39 -16.97 -13.41
CA ALA A 12 -5.17 -15.96 -14.43
C ALA A 12 -6.43 -15.08 -14.57
N LEU A 13 -6.37 -13.86 -14.07
CA LEU A 13 -7.44 -12.87 -14.19
C LEU A 13 -7.46 -12.29 -15.61
N THR A 14 -8.46 -12.71 -16.40
CA THR A 14 -8.72 -12.15 -17.73
C THR A 14 -9.28 -10.73 -17.61
N ALA A 15 -8.52 -9.76 -18.11
CA ALA A 15 -8.93 -8.36 -18.22
C ALA A 15 -10.14 -8.21 -19.16
N LEU A 16 -11.27 -7.74 -18.63
CA LEU A 16 -12.40 -7.25 -19.42
C LEU A 16 -12.20 -5.76 -19.69
N THR A 17 -11.88 -5.44 -20.93
CA THR A 17 -11.89 -4.07 -21.45
C THR A 17 -13.30 -3.65 -21.82
N SER A 18 -13.76 -2.52 -21.29
CA SER A 18 -14.88 -1.76 -21.88
C SER A 18 -14.61 -0.26 -21.82
N THR A 19 -14.20 0.29 -22.98
CA THR A 19 -14.70 1.51 -23.67
C THR A 19 -15.71 2.40 -22.91
N THR A 20 -15.74 3.74 -22.95
CA THR A 20 -15.02 4.86 -23.61
C THR A 20 -15.65 6.18 -23.10
N TRP A 21 -15.09 7.35 -23.52
CA TRP A 21 -15.70 8.69 -23.71
C TRP A 21 -15.48 9.78 -22.63
N ILE A 22 -15.09 11.06 -22.88
CA ILE A 22 -14.49 11.87 -24.00
C ILE A 22 -13.85 13.18 -23.40
N PRO A 23 -13.45 14.25 -24.16
CA PRO A 23 -12.08 14.75 -24.19
C PRO A 23 -11.96 16.18 -23.63
N LEU A 24 -10.78 16.81 -23.74
CA LEU A 24 -10.50 18.06 -24.45
C LEU A 24 -9.09 18.60 -24.09
N PRO A 25 -8.52 19.53 -24.87
CA PRO A 25 -7.18 19.43 -25.46
C PRO A 25 -6.21 20.44 -24.80
N PHE A 26 -5.24 20.95 -25.57
CA PHE A 26 -4.14 21.85 -25.20
C PHE A 26 -2.92 21.06 -24.69
N LEU A 27 -1.74 21.04 -25.31
CA LEU A 27 -1.05 22.06 -26.11
C LEU A 27 0.09 21.40 -26.91
N SER A 28 0.25 21.77 -28.19
CA SER A 28 1.46 21.50 -28.97
C SER A 28 2.64 22.32 -28.44
N LEU A 29 3.85 21.75 -28.29
CA LEU A 29 5.09 22.54 -28.46
C LEU A 29 6.35 21.68 -28.74
N ILE A 30 6.74 21.68 -30.01
CA ILE A 30 8.10 21.80 -30.59
C ILE A 30 9.22 20.95 -29.96
N THR A 31 9.55 19.85 -30.65
CA THR A 31 10.86 19.17 -30.58
C THR A 31 11.97 20.07 -31.10
N THR A 32 12.87 20.51 -30.21
CA THR A 32 14.19 21.05 -30.57
C THR A 32 15.26 20.17 -29.93
N SER A 33 15.92 19.35 -30.75
CA SER A 33 17.09 18.59 -30.34
C SER A 33 18.30 19.52 -30.24
N THR A 34 18.83 19.70 -29.03
CA THR A 34 20.18 20.24 -28.83
C THR A 34 21.01 19.21 -28.07
N LEU A 35 21.97 18.60 -28.75
CA LEU A 35 23.05 17.85 -28.13
C LEU A 35 23.93 18.85 -27.40
N THR A 36 23.84 18.85 -26.08
CA THR A 36 24.76 19.58 -25.20
C THR A 36 25.50 18.55 -24.39
N THR A 37 26.78 18.36 -24.69
CA THR A 37 27.75 17.64 -23.84
C THR A 37 27.90 18.43 -22.54
N ALA A 38 27.22 17.97 -21.49
CA ALA A 38 27.46 18.43 -20.13
C ALA A 38 28.51 17.52 -19.45
N TYR A 39 29.44 18.17 -18.78
CA TYR A 39 30.42 17.60 -17.85
C TYR A 39 29.75 16.65 -16.83
N PRO A 40 30.51 15.72 -16.21
CA PRO A 40 29.98 14.92 -15.11
C PRO A 40 29.70 15.83 -13.92
N THR A 41 28.47 16.32 -13.84
CA THR A 41 27.89 16.85 -12.63
C THR A 41 27.85 15.69 -11.65
N THR A 42 28.55 15.80 -10.54
CA THR A 42 28.36 14.95 -9.36
C THR A 42 26.86 14.94 -9.04
N THR A 43 26.20 13.84 -9.37
CA THR A 43 24.76 13.64 -9.19
C THR A 43 24.47 13.74 -7.70
N SER A 44 23.68 14.73 -7.32
CA SER A 44 23.19 14.92 -5.97
C SER A 44 22.54 13.65 -5.43
N PRO A 45 22.69 13.34 -4.13
CA PRO A 45 22.05 12.19 -3.47
C PRO A 45 20.51 12.30 -3.35
N SER A 46 19.86 13.23 -4.07
CA SER A 46 18.43 13.54 -3.99
C SER A 46 17.52 12.52 -4.68
N THR A 47 18.04 11.67 -5.57
CA THR A 47 17.22 10.71 -6.35
C THR A 47 16.61 9.60 -5.50
N SER A 48 17.27 9.19 -4.41
CA SER A 48 16.79 8.12 -3.53
C SER A 48 15.61 8.57 -2.66
N LEU A 49 15.75 9.73 -2.02
CA LEU A 49 14.68 10.32 -1.22
C LEU A 49 13.45 10.63 -2.09
N ASP A 50 13.63 11.26 -3.25
CA ASP A 50 12.50 11.63 -4.13
C ASP A 50 11.70 10.39 -4.55
N ALA A 51 12.38 9.27 -4.84
CA ALA A 51 11.74 8.00 -5.15
C ALA A 51 10.93 7.47 -3.95
N ILE A 52 11.52 7.44 -2.75
CA ILE A 52 10.83 7.00 -1.52
C ILE A 52 9.58 7.85 -1.28
N LEU A 53 9.70 9.18 -1.31
CA LEU A 53 8.57 10.09 -1.05
C LEU A 53 7.46 9.94 -2.09
N THR A 54 7.83 9.75 -3.37
CA THR A 54 6.87 9.49 -4.44
C THR A 54 6.12 8.18 -4.20
N SER A 55 6.85 7.10 -3.89
CA SER A 55 6.23 5.79 -3.65
C SER A 55 5.31 5.81 -2.42
N ILE A 56 5.69 6.50 -1.33
CA ILE A 56 4.82 6.65 -0.14
C ILE A 56 3.56 7.45 -0.49
N THR A 57 3.68 8.50 -1.31
CA THR A 57 2.53 9.30 -1.75
C THR A 57 1.56 8.49 -2.63
N THR A 58 2.09 7.64 -3.50
CA THR A 58 1.29 6.69 -4.28
C THR A 58 0.57 5.71 -3.36
N LEU A 59 1.29 5.10 -2.41
CA LEU A 59 0.71 4.19 -1.43
C LEU A 59 -0.43 4.84 -0.63
N ALA A 60 -0.27 6.08 -0.18
CA ALA A 60 -1.31 6.85 0.49
C ALA A 60 -2.58 7.02 -0.36
N THR A 61 -2.40 7.24 -1.67
CA THR A 61 -3.51 7.39 -2.63
C THR A 61 -4.23 6.05 -2.85
N ASP A 62 -3.49 4.95 -2.96
CA ASP A 62 -4.05 3.62 -3.17
C ASP A 62 -4.85 3.17 -1.95
N TYR A 63 -4.33 3.43 -0.75
CA TYR A 63 -5.05 3.23 0.49
C TYR A 63 -6.36 4.02 0.53
N THR A 64 -6.37 5.29 0.11
CA THR A 64 -7.59 6.11 0.03
C THR A 64 -8.62 5.51 -0.94
N THR A 65 -8.15 4.93 -2.04
CA THR A 65 -8.99 4.25 -3.03
C THR A 65 -9.60 2.97 -2.45
N LEU A 66 -8.79 2.16 -1.76
CA LEU A 66 -9.27 0.98 -1.03
C LEU A 66 -10.33 1.38 0.01
N ASN A 67 -10.08 2.43 0.80
CA ASN A 67 -11.03 2.88 1.81
C ASN A 67 -12.39 3.27 1.21
N THR A 68 -12.34 3.98 0.08
CA THR A 68 -13.54 4.39 -0.65
C THR A 68 -14.34 3.16 -1.14
N ALA A 69 -13.64 2.14 -1.65
CA ALA A 69 -14.28 0.89 -2.08
C ALA A 69 -14.95 0.14 -0.91
N ILE A 70 -14.28 0.05 0.25
CA ILE A 70 -14.82 -0.56 1.47
C ILE A 70 -16.06 0.20 1.95
N ASN A 71 -16.00 1.52 2.02
CA ASN A 71 -17.13 2.35 2.45
C ASN A 71 -18.37 2.15 1.58
N HIS A 72 -18.19 2.00 0.27
CA HIS A 72 -19.27 1.76 -0.69
C HIS A 72 -19.74 0.29 -0.77
N PHE A 73 -19.07 -0.62 -0.08
CA PHE A 73 -19.45 -2.04 -0.08
C PHE A 73 -20.78 -2.26 0.64
N ASN A 74 -21.68 -2.98 -0.02
CA ASN A 74 -23.02 -3.28 0.45
C ASN A 74 -23.38 -4.78 0.39
N GLY A 75 -22.38 -5.66 0.35
CA GLY A 75 -22.61 -7.11 0.34
C GLY A 75 -22.82 -7.72 -1.05
N THR A 76 -22.34 -7.09 -2.12
CA THR A 76 -22.38 -7.69 -3.47
C THR A 76 -21.03 -8.26 -3.89
N GLN A 77 -21.05 -9.43 -4.57
CA GLN A 77 -19.84 -10.09 -5.06
C GLN A 77 -19.01 -9.19 -6.01
N THR A 78 -19.67 -8.38 -6.84
CA THR A 78 -18.99 -7.45 -7.74
C THR A 78 -18.19 -6.39 -6.98
N GLN A 79 -18.77 -5.79 -5.93
CA GLN A 79 -18.06 -4.80 -5.12
C GLN A 79 -16.96 -5.44 -4.28
N TYR A 80 -17.15 -6.67 -3.80
CA TYR A 80 -16.07 -7.42 -3.14
C TYR A 80 -14.85 -7.59 -4.07
N PHE A 81 -15.07 -7.93 -5.35
CA PHE A 81 -13.95 -8.00 -6.31
C PHE A 81 -13.31 -6.64 -6.60
N GLN A 82 -14.07 -5.54 -6.51
CA GLN A 82 -13.50 -4.19 -6.59
C GLN A 82 -12.61 -3.88 -5.40
N ILE A 83 -13.03 -4.25 -4.18
CA ILE A 83 -12.20 -4.13 -2.97
C ILE A 83 -10.90 -4.92 -3.16
N LEU A 84 -10.98 -6.17 -3.60
CA LEU A 84 -9.80 -7.03 -3.82
C LEU A 84 -8.83 -6.43 -4.85
N ALA A 85 -9.34 -5.82 -5.93
CA ALA A 85 -8.49 -5.16 -6.92
C ALA A 85 -7.79 -3.91 -6.36
N CYS A 86 -8.48 -3.13 -5.51
CA CYS A 86 -7.89 -1.98 -4.83
C CYS A 86 -6.83 -2.43 -3.81
N GLU A 87 -7.12 -3.51 -3.09
CA GLU A 87 -6.22 -4.08 -2.09
C GLU A 87 -4.93 -4.62 -2.72
N LEU A 88 -5.02 -5.36 -3.82
CA LEU A 88 -3.82 -5.80 -4.57
C LEU A 88 -2.96 -4.62 -5.07
N THR A 89 -3.60 -3.48 -5.36
CA THR A 89 -2.88 -2.24 -5.72
C THR A 89 -2.12 -1.71 -4.51
N VAL A 90 -2.73 -1.73 -3.32
CA VAL A 90 -2.05 -1.37 -2.06
C VAL A 90 -0.87 -2.31 -1.79
N GLU A 91 -1.04 -3.63 -1.89
CA GLU A 91 0.06 -4.59 -1.71
C GLU A 91 1.23 -4.28 -2.64
N THR A 92 0.94 -4.06 -3.93
CA THR A 92 1.94 -3.72 -4.95
C THR A 92 2.68 -2.43 -4.58
N SER A 93 1.97 -1.42 -4.08
CA SER A 93 2.57 -0.15 -3.67
C SER A 93 3.42 -0.28 -2.40
N ILE A 94 3.01 -1.10 -1.42
CA ILE A 94 3.84 -1.40 -0.23
C ILE A 94 5.14 -2.08 -0.66
N GLN A 95 5.05 -3.12 -1.49
CA GLN A 95 6.23 -3.81 -2.02
C GLN A 95 7.15 -2.87 -2.81
N HIS A 96 6.58 -1.94 -3.55
CA HIS A 96 7.36 -0.94 -4.27
C HIS A 96 8.08 0.02 -3.31
N VAL A 97 7.42 0.52 -2.27
CA VAL A 97 8.05 1.35 -1.21
C VAL A 97 9.19 0.59 -0.54
N ILE A 98 8.99 -0.70 -0.21
CA ILE A 98 10.04 -1.58 0.35
C ILE A 98 11.23 -1.65 -0.61
N ALA A 99 10.99 -1.94 -1.89
CA ALA A 99 12.05 -2.09 -2.88
C ALA A 99 12.86 -0.81 -3.09
N VAL A 100 12.21 0.35 -3.21
CA VAL A 100 12.94 1.63 -3.39
C VAL A 100 13.68 2.03 -2.11
N THR A 101 13.11 1.77 -0.93
CA THR A 101 13.74 2.11 0.35
C THR A 101 14.95 1.23 0.60
N THR A 102 14.83 -0.10 0.46
CA THR A 102 15.93 -1.05 0.68
C THR A 102 17.12 -0.82 -0.25
N THR A 103 16.88 -0.40 -1.49
CA THR A 103 17.94 -0.09 -2.46
C THR A 103 18.54 1.31 -2.32
N SER A 104 17.92 2.18 -1.52
CA SER A 104 18.41 3.54 -1.27
C SER A 104 19.66 3.56 -0.37
N THR A 105 20.44 4.63 -0.46
CA THR A 105 21.52 4.89 0.50
C THR A 105 20.93 5.29 1.86
N PRO A 106 21.66 5.10 2.98
CA PRO A 106 21.25 5.64 4.27
C PRO A 106 20.94 7.13 4.20
N LEU A 107 19.90 7.54 4.90
CA LEU A 107 19.37 8.89 4.91
C LEU A 107 19.97 9.71 6.05
N ASP A 108 20.23 10.98 5.81
CA ASP A 108 20.60 11.90 6.88
C ASP A 108 19.40 12.26 7.76
N THR A 109 19.62 13.05 8.81
CA THR A 109 18.56 13.45 9.76
C THR A 109 17.41 14.21 9.09
N HIS A 110 17.70 15.11 8.14
CA HIS A 110 16.68 15.89 7.46
C HIS A 110 15.85 15.01 6.54
N GLN A 111 16.51 14.19 5.72
CA GLN A 111 15.86 13.24 4.82
C GLN A 111 15.02 12.21 5.59
N SER A 112 15.53 11.71 6.72
CA SER A 112 14.80 10.80 7.60
C SER A 112 13.50 11.42 8.13
N GLN A 113 13.54 12.70 8.53
CA GLN A 113 12.34 13.40 8.98
C GLN A 113 11.32 13.55 7.84
N GLN A 114 11.78 13.82 6.62
CA GLN A 114 10.88 13.90 5.46
C GLN A 114 10.17 12.56 5.20
N VAL A 115 10.88 11.45 5.30
CA VAL A 115 10.28 10.11 5.19
C VAL A 115 9.27 9.87 6.32
N LEU A 116 9.60 10.24 7.56
CA LEU A 116 8.67 10.12 8.69
C LEU A 116 7.39 10.93 8.49
N GLU A 117 7.50 12.18 8.03
CA GLU A 117 6.32 13.00 7.74
C GLU A 117 5.51 12.45 6.56
N ALA A 118 6.17 11.87 5.55
CA ALA A 118 5.48 11.20 4.45
C ALA A 118 4.76 9.93 4.92
N LEU A 119 5.36 9.13 5.80
CA LEU A 119 4.72 7.97 6.43
C LEU A 119 3.57 8.36 7.36
N LYS A 120 3.49 9.62 7.79
CA LYS A 120 2.31 10.16 8.47
C LYS A 120 1.23 10.61 7.50
N LEU A 121 1.41 10.55 6.19
CA LEU A 121 0.34 10.83 5.24
C LEU A 121 -0.24 9.51 4.72
N PRO A 122 -1.55 9.25 4.88
CA PRO A 122 -2.61 10.06 5.53
C PRO A 122 -2.81 9.76 7.05
N TYR A 123 -1.86 9.10 7.71
CA TYR A 123 -1.88 8.64 9.11
C TYR A 123 -1.85 9.75 10.19
N PRO A 124 -2.19 9.49 11.47
CA PRO A 124 -2.57 8.22 12.08
C PRO A 124 -4.07 7.91 12.01
N GLY A 125 -4.98 8.88 11.85
CA GLY A 125 -6.43 8.60 11.85
C GLY A 125 -6.85 7.60 10.76
N PHE A 126 -6.24 7.74 9.59
CA PHE A 126 -6.64 6.99 8.41
C PHE A 126 -6.54 5.46 8.54
N MET A 127 -5.50 4.90 9.19
CA MET A 127 -5.37 3.44 9.34
C MET A 127 -6.45 2.87 10.25
N ARG A 128 -6.80 3.63 11.29
CA ARG A 128 -7.91 3.30 12.19
C ARG A 128 -9.23 3.34 11.43
N ASP A 129 -9.41 4.35 10.57
CA ASP A 129 -10.63 4.50 9.79
C ASP A 129 -10.77 3.33 8.79
N VAL A 130 -9.74 3.00 8.00
CA VAL A 130 -9.79 1.85 7.07
C VAL A 130 -10.08 0.53 7.78
N LEU A 131 -9.34 0.23 8.84
CA LEU A 131 -9.49 -1.04 9.57
C LEU A 131 -10.80 -1.10 10.37
N GLY A 132 -11.30 0.06 10.81
CA GLY A 132 -12.64 0.21 11.40
C GLY A 132 -13.73 0.00 10.36
N ASP A 133 -13.61 0.59 9.17
CA ASP A 133 -14.55 0.45 8.07
C ASP A 133 -14.62 -1.02 7.60
N VAL A 134 -13.51 -1.76 7.59
CA VAL A 134 -13.52 -3.21 7.36
C VAL A 134 -14.33 -3.95 8.42
N ALA A 135 -14.13 -3.61 9.70
CA ALA A 135 -14.85 -4.22 10.82
C ALA A 135 -16.36 -3.91 10.78
N ASP A 136 -16.74 -2.68 10.41
CA ASP A 136 -18.13 -2.26 10.25
C ASP A 136 -18.83 -2.98 9.09
N LYS A 137 -18.07 -3.46 8.10
CA LYS A 137 -18.57 -4.25 6.95
C LYS A 137 -18.51 -5.75 7.17
N ALA A 138 -18.18 -6.22 8.38
CA ALA A 138 -18.01 -7.64 8.68
C ALA A 138 -19.23 -8.50 8.28
N GLU A 139 -20.44 -8.05 8.57
CA GLU A 139 -21.67 -8.76 8.20
C GLU A 139 -21.83 -8.86 6.68
N CYS A 140 -21.57 -7.77 5.94
CA CYS A 140 -21.62 -7.78 4.47
C CYS A 140 -20.61 -8.75 3.86
N PHE A 141 -19.41 -8.90 4.45
CA PHE A 141 -18.43 -9.89 4.01
C PHE A 141 -18.87 -11.32 4.33
N ALA A 142 -19.52 -11.54 5.46
CA ALA A 142 -20.08 -12.83 5.84
C ALA A 142 -21.23 -13.25 4.91
N GLU A 143 -22.12 -12.31 4.54
CA GLU A 143 -23.24 -12.56 3.61
C GLU A 143 -22.78 -13.05 2.23
N VAL A 144 -21.62 -12.57 1.74
CA VAL A 144 -21.02 -13.05 0.48
C VAL A 144 -20.07 -14.24 0.67
N GLY A 145 -19.91 -14.75 1.89
CA GLY A 145 -19.06 -15.89 2.21
C GLY A 145 -17.56 -15.61 2.03
N ARG A 146 -17.11 -14.38 2.32
CA ARG A 146 -15.72 -13.91 2.09
C ARG A 146 -14.96 -13.52 3.34
N THR A 147 -15.49 -13.80 4.54
CA THR A 147 -14.84 -13.42 5.80
C THR A 147 -13.41 -13.95 5.92
N GLU A 148 -13.18 -15.22 5.61
CA GLU A 148 -11.83 -15.83 5.66
C GLU A 148 -10.87 -15.21 4.64
N ASP A 149 -11.36 -14.88 3.45
CA ASP A 149 -10.56 -14.20 2.43
C ASP A 149 -10.13 -12.81 2.92
N VAL A 150 -11.02 -12.07 3.60
CA VAL A 150 -10.69 -10.76 4.20
C VAL A 150 -9.69 -10.91 5.36
N ILE A 151 -9.84 -11.92 6.22
CA ILE A 151 -8.88 -12.18 7.29
C ILE A 151 -7.49 -12.50 6.72
N ALA A 152 -7.42 -13.27 5.64
CA ALA A 152 -6.16 -13.58 4.96
C ALA A 152 -5.49 -12.31 4.41
N VAL A 153 -6.26 -11.46 3.73
CA VAL A 153 -5.81 -10.14 3.25
C VAL A 153 -5.26 -9.27 4.39
N LEU A 154 -5.97 -9.17 5.51
CA LEU A 154 -5.54 -8.37 6.66
C LEU A 154 -4.20 -8.88 7.23
N ARG A 155 -3.97 -10.20 7.24
CA ARG A 155 -2.67 -10.77 7.66
C ARG A 155 -1.56 -10.42 6.68
N THR A 156 -1.80 -10.55 5.37
CA THR A 156 -0.80 -10.17 4.35
C THR A 156 -0.44 -8.69 4.45
N LEU A 157 -1.43 -7.80 4.56
CA LEU A 157 -1.19 -6.36 4.70
C LEU A 157 -0.43 -6.02 5.99
N LYS A 158 -0.70 -6.73 7.09
CA LYS A 158 0.06 -6.59 8.33
C LYS A 158 1.52 -7.01 8.11
N GLU A 159 1.78 -8.18 7.53
CA GLU A 159 3.13 -8.67 7.24
C GLU A 159 3.91 -7.70 6.34
N LEU A 160 3.29 -7.22 5.26
CA LEU A 160 3.90 -6.23 4.37
C LEU A 160 4.16 -4.88 5.06
N SER A 161 3.28 -4.46 5.97
CA SER A 161 3.48 -3.25 6.76
C SER A 161 4.69 -3.40 7.70
N ASP A 162 4.90 -4.60 8.23
CA ASP A 162 6.06 -4.93 9.07
C ASP A 162 7.36 -4.84 8.26
N GLU A 163 7.39 -5.43 7.07
CA GLU A 163 8.53 -5.36 6.15
C GLU A 163 8.84 -3.91 5.71
N LEU A 164 7.80 -3.09 5.47
CA LEU A 164 7.97 -1.67 5.15
C LEU A 164 8.64 -0.93 6.31
N VAL A 165 8.21 -1.18 7.54
CA VAL A 165 8.81 -0.57 8.73
C VAL A 165 10.27 -0.97 8.87
N GLU A 166 10.59 -2.26 8.72
CA GLU A 166 11.96 -2.75 8.76
C GLU A 166 12.84 -2.10 7.68
N ALA A 167 12.32 -1.99 6.45
CA ALA A 167 13.02 -1.33 5.34
C ALA A 167 13.33 0.14 5.66
N VAL A 168 12.37 0.88 6.22
CA VAL A 168 12.55 2.29 6.60
C VAL A 168 13.54 2.42 7.75
N GLN A 169 13.38 1.64 8.83
CA GLN A 169 14.27 1.65 9.99
C GLN A 169 15.73 1.35 9.60
N GLY A 170 15.95 0.50 8.58
CA GLY A 170 17.29 0.21 8.04
C GLY A 170 17.94 1.36 7.26
N LYS A 171 17.21 2.45 6.97
CA LYS A 171 17.70 3.58 6.17
C LYS A 171 17.70 4.92 6.90
N VAL A 172 16.79 5.11 7.85
CA VAL A 172 16.68 6.37 8.60
C VAL A 172 17.65 6.41 9.79
N VAL A 173 17.83 7.59 10.37
CA VAL A 173 18.59 7.75 11.62
C VAL A 173 17.84 7.14 12.82
N GLU A 174 18.59 6.70 13.84
CA GLU A 174 18.09 5.96 15.02
C GLU A 174 16.82 6.56 15.65
N ARG A 175 16.80 7.86 15.93
CA ARG A 175 15.62 8.53 16.51
C ARG A 175 14.36 8.36 15.65
N VAL A 176 14.49 8.50 14.33
CA VAL A 176 13.35 8.32 13.42
C VAL A 176 12.95 6.85 13.36
N ALA A 177 13.93 5.93 13.40
CA ALA A 177 13.64 4.50 13.45
C ALA A 177 12.79 4.14 14.69
N GLU A 178 13.08 4.71 15.86
CA GLU A 178 12.27 4.52 17.08
C GLU A 178 10.83 5.04 16.93
N GLU A 179 10.65 6.21 16.32
CA GLU A 179 9.32 6.79 16.07
C GLU A 179 8.51 5.92 15.08
N VAL A 180 9.14 5.45 13.99
CA VAL A 180 8.51 4.52 13.04
C VAL A 180 8.15 3.19 13.73
N GLY A 181 9.05 2.65 14.57
CA GLY A 181 8.79 1.43 15.33
C GLY A 181 7.64 1.56 16.32
N SER A 182 7.48 2.72 16.94
CA SER A 182 6.33 3.01 17.82
C SER A 182 5.02 3.04 17.02
N GLY A 183 5.05 3.62 15.81
CA GLY A 183 3.93 3.60 14.87
C GLY A 183 3.52 2.18 14.48
N LYS A 184 4.50 1.31 14.21
CA LYS A 184 4.27 -0.11 13.92
C LYS A 184 3.47 -0.82 15.01
N VAL A 185 3.88 -0.69 16.28
CA VAL A 185 3.17 -1.32 17.41
C VAL A 185 1.71 -0.88 17.46
N TRP A 186 1.44 0.39 17.18
CA TRP A 186 0.07 0.91 17.12
C TRP A 186 -0.74 0.33 15.95
N VAL A 187 -0.16 0.27 14.74
CA VAL A 187 -0.80 -0.32 13.55
C VAL A 187 -1.04 -1.82 13.70
N ASP A 188 -0.08 -2.56 14.27
CA ASP A 188 -0.21 -3.99 14.57
C ASP A 188 -1.42 -4.27 15.47
N GLY A 189 -1.59 -3.46 16.52
CA GLY A 189 -2.74 -3.58 17.42
C GLY A 189 -4.08 -3.39 16.69
N LEU A 190 -4.15 -2.47 15.72
CA LEU A 190 -5.36 -2.28 14.91
C LEU A 190 -5.64 -3.49 14.01
N PHE A 191 -4.62 -4.03 13.33
CA PHE A 191 -4.79 -5.23 12.50
C PHE A 191 -5.27 -6.42 13.33
N GLU A 192 -4.64 -6.66 14.49
CA GLU A 192 -5.03 -7.73 15.41
C GLU A 192 -6.46 -7.57 15.93
N GLU A 193 -6.86 -6.34 16.26
CA GLU A 193 -8.22 -6.03 16.68
C GLU A 193 -9.25 -6.31 15.58
N THR A 194 -9.01 -5.82 14.37
CA THR A 194 -9.91 -6.04 13.22
C THR A 194 -10.00 -7.52 12.85
N ILE A 195 -8.88 -8.25 12.82
CA ILE A 195 -8.87 -9.70 12.57
C ILE A 195 -9.71 -10.44 13.61
N ARG A 196 -9.54 -10.10 14.90
CA ARG A 196 -10.32 -10.68 16.00
C ARG A 196 -11.81 -10.39 15.82
N TRP A 197 -12.18 -9.15 15.48
CA TRP A 197 -13.56 -8.77 15.23
C TRP A 197 -14.19 -9.57 14.07
N MET A 198 -13.48 -9.65 12.94
CA MET A 198 -13.90 -10.42 11.77
C MET A 198 -14.06 -11.92 12.07
N SER A 199 -13.24 -12.47 12.97
CA SER A 199 -13.35 -13.88 13.38
C SER A 199 -14.58 -14.14 14.25
N MET A 200 -15.01 -13.15 15.03
CA MET A 200 -16.18 -13.26 15.93
C MET A 200 -17.50 -13.14 15.19
N SER A 201 -17.57 -12.37 14.09
CA SER A 201 -18.79 -12.21 13.29
C SER A 201 -19.23 -13.49 12.55
N MET A 202 -18.40 -14.54 12.59
CA MET A 202 -18.70 -15.86 12.00
C MET A 202 -19.44 -16.81 12.96
N SER A 203 -19.50 -16.49 14.25
CA SER A 203 -20.09 -17.34 15.30
C SER A 203 -21.57 -17.05 15.53
#